data_AF-A0A286USE7-F1
#
_entry.id   AF-A0A286USE7-F1
#
_cell.length_a   1.000
_cell.length_b   1.000
_cell.length_c   1.000
_cell.angle_alpha   90.00
_cell.angle_beta   90.00
_cell.angle_gamma   90.00
#
_symmetry.space_group_name_H-M   'P 1'
#
loop_
_entity.id
_entity.type
_entity.pdbx_description
1 polymer ?
#
loop_
_entity_poly.entity_id
_entity_poly.type
_entity_poly.pdbx_seq_one_letter_code
_entity_poly.pdbx_strand_id
1 'polypeptide(L)'
;MLEEDQEAELRNPFPSPPSHYQNYSSHNLNLLSLLKERQNEENKYTSQQELLKDQEDVPDWPLTQLEKPRVDWIVEDGSYTVFGDTWPIKEKIPSLGEEGGHQLYPDDPTIDRRPVLISILKSMLVTYSGLIKSLLAPPPNPYSTDPPEWVRHVEWLTILSQNIMSAANDLRPVQARVNLEAMMERQLELRRQETVELKKKCSELSQRLAKLKQAAASQVENKPSSSININLQATSSQVSIDDVRRWAENA
;
A
#
# COMPACT_ATOMS: atom_id res chain seq x y z
N MET A 1 29.71 25.26 12.55
CA MET A 1 28.55 24.44 12.14
C MET A 1 28.91 23.47 11.04
N LEU A 2 29.25 23.89 9.80
CA LEU A 2 29.57 22.92 8.73
C LEU A 2 30.74 21.96 9.03
N GLU A 3 31.72 22.36 9.83
CA GLU A 3 32.86 21.51 10.22
C GLU A 3 32.52 20.54 11.37
N GLU A 4 31.63 20.91 12.29
CA GLU A 4 31.21 20.04 13.41
C GLU A 4 30.27 18.93 12.94
N ASP A 5 29.43 19.23 11.94
CA ASP A 5 28.54 18.25 11.32
C ASP A 5 29.33 17.18 10.55
N GLN A 6 30.45 17.55 9.90
CA GLN A 6 31.34 16.61 9.20
C GLN A 6 32.07 15.66 10.16
N GLU A 7 32.51 16.13 11.34
CA GLU A 7 33.11 15.27 12.36
C GLU A 7 32.08 14.34 13.02
N ALA A 8 30.83 14.78 13.16
CA ALA A 8 29.73 13.96 13.66
C ALA A 8 29.30 12.87 12.67
N GLU A 9 29.32 13.17 11.36
CA GLU A 9 29.07 12.20 10.28
C GLU A 9 30.08 11.05 10.28
N LEU A 10 31.34 11.31 10.63
CA LEU A 10 32.39 10.28 10.74
C LEU A 10 32.18 9.32 11.93
N ARG A 11 31.40 9.73 12.94
CA ARG A 11 31.10 8.92 14.14
C ARG A 11 29.77 8.18 14.07
N ASN A 12 28.84 8.65 13.22
CA ASN A 12 27.52 8.07 13.09
C ASN A 12 27.48 7.07 11.91
N PRO A 13 27.06 5.81 12.12
CA PRO A 13 26.90 4.85 11.01
C PRO A 13 25.78 5.22 10.02
N PHE A 14 24.91 6.18 10.38
CA PHE A 14 23.86 6.67 9.50
C PHE A 14 24.22 8.05 8.93
N PRO A 15 24.06 8.26 7.61
CA PRO A 15 24.26 9.59 7.03
C PRO A 15 23.27 10.59 7.64
N SER A 16 23.70 11.84 7.77
CA SER A 16 22.82 12.95 8.11
C SER A 16 21.75 13.12 7.02
N PRO A 17 20.56 13.64 7.36
CA PRO A 17 19.57 13.97 6.34
C PRO A 17 20.13 15.01 5.34
N PRO A 18 19.70 15.01 4.07
CA PRO A 18 20.20 15.95 3.07
C PRO A 18 20.04 17.41 3.51
N SER A 19 21.09 18.22 3.41
CA SER A 19 21.14 19.62 3.91
C SER A 19 19.93 20.49 3.55
N HIS A 20 19.31 20.24 2.39
CA HIS A 20 18.10 20.91 1.93
C HIS A 20 16.87 20.73 2.85
N TYR A 21 16.88 19.77 3.80
CA TYR A 21 15.76 19.57 4.72
C TYR A 21 15.46 20.83 5.55
N GLN A 22 16.48 21.62 5.90
CA GLN A 22 16.34 22.86 6.67
C GLN A 22 15.60 23.96 5.88
N ASN A 23 15.60 23.87 4.56
CA ASN A 23 14.93 24.83 3.69
C ASN A 23 13.40 24.69 3.71
N TYR A 24 12.86 23.57 4.19
CA TYR A 24 11.42 23.30 4.30
C TYR A 24 10.81 24.00 5.53
N SER A 25 10.77 25.34 5.50
CA SER A 25 10.09 26.16 6.51
C SER A 25 8.69 26.58 6.03
N SER A 26 7.78 26.85 6.96
CA SER A 26 6.44 27.38 6.62
C SER A 26 6.51 28.69 5.84
N HIS A 27 7.49 29.53 6.17
CA HIS A 27 7.76 30.78 5.45
C HIS A 27 8.19 30.51 4.00
N ASN A 28 9.17 29.64 3.77
CA ASN A 28 9.68 29.34 2.42
C ASN A 28 8.62 28.65 1.55
N LEU A 29 7.74 27.84 2.14
CA LEU A 29 6.61 27.24 1.44
C LEU A 29 5.57 28.29 1.01
N ASN A 30 5.31 29.30 1.84
CA ASN A 30 4.45 30.42 1.48
C ASN A 30 5.09 31.29 0.38
N LEU A 31 6.41 31.50 0.43
CA LEU A 31 7.14 32.17 -0.66
C LEU A 31 7.05 31.38 -1.97
N LEU A 32 7.16 30.05 -1.92
CA LEU A 32 6.98 29.20 -3.09
C LEU A 32 5.56 29.30 -3.65
N SER A 33 4.51 29.30 -2.82
CA SER A 33 3.13 29.46 -3.32
C SER A 33 2.93 30.83 -3.97
N LEU A 34 3.43 31.90 -3.35
CA LEU A 34 3.39 33.25 -3.93
C LEU A 34 4.18 33.34 -5.23
N LEU A 35 5.34 32.69 -5.32
CA LEU A 35 6.14 32.61 -6.53
C LEU A 35 5.36 31.93 -7.65
N LYS A 36 4.68 30.81 -7.35
CA LYS A 36 3.83 30.10 -8.32
C LYS A 36 2.65 30.92 -8.81
N GLU A 37 2.04 31.71 -7.93
CA GLU A 37 0.93 32.60 -8.29
C GLU A 37 1.38 33.75 -9.20
N ARG A 38 2.59 34.28 -9.00
CA ARG A 38 3.15 35.40 -9.77
C ARG A 38 3.87 34.95 -11.04
N GLN A 39 4.36 33.71 -11.07
CA GLN A 39 5.07 33.13 -12.20
C GLN A 39 4.08 32.72 -13.29
N ASN A 40 3.96 33.55 -14.33
CA ASN A 40 3.24 33.24 -15.56
C ASN A 40 4.20 32.77 -16.67
N GLU A 41 3.67 32.16 -17.73
CA GLU A 41 4.45 31.72 -18.92
C GLU A 41 5.33 32.84 -19.51
N GLU A 42 4.91 34.11 -19.40
CA GLU A 42 5.66 35.28 -19.88
C GLU A 42 6.85 35.67 -18.98
N ASN A 43 6.83 35.34 -17.69
CA ASN A 43 7.84 35.74 -16.68
C ASN A 43 8.68 34.54 -16.18
N LYS A 44 8.71 33.44 -16.95
CA LYS A 44 9.34 32.17 -16.55
C LYS A 44 10.86 32.28 -16.31
N TYR A 45 11.50 33.28 -16.91
CA TYR A 45 12.95 33.54 -16.83
C TYR A 45 13.30 34.73 -15.93
N THR A 46 12.32 35.39 -15.33
CA THR A 46 12.54 36.53 -14.44
C THR A 46 13.13 36.05 -13.12
N SER A 47 14.14 36.75 -12.61
CA SER A 47 14.80 36.41 -11.35
C SER A 47 13.78 36.36 -10.20
N GLN A 48 13.84 35.32 -9.37
CA GLN A 48 12.96 35.12 -8.21
C GLN A 48 12.92 36.35 -7.28
N GLN A 49 14.08 36.99 -7.08
CA GLN A 49 14.21 38.22 -6.29
C GLN A 49 13.43 39.39 -6.90
N GLU A 50 13.23 39.41 -8.22
CA GLU A 50 12.48 40.48 -8.87
C GLU A 50 10.97 40.31 -8.75
N LEU A 51 10.49 39.07 -8.73
CA LEU A 51 9.07 38.74 -8.55
C LEU A 51 8.61 38.85 -7.09
N LEU A 52 9.56 38.73 -6.14
CA LEU A 52 9.30 38.76 -4.70
C LEU A 52 9.91 39.97 -3.98
N LYS A 53 10.18 41.09 -4.68
CA LYS A 53 10.75 42.32 -4.06
C LYS A 53 9.96 42.85 -2.86
N ASP A 54 8.66 42.54 -2.80
CA ASP A 54 7.75 42.97 -1.73
C ASP A 54 7.85 42.11 -0.46
N GLN A 55 8.63 41.04 -0.47
CA GLN A 55 8.77 40.12 0.66
C GLN A 55 10.15 40.27 1.30
N GLU A 56 10.18 40.19 2.63
CA GLU A 56 11.42 40.17 3.42
C GLU A 56 12.03 38.76 3.40
N ASP A 57 13.35 38.67 3.55
CA ASP A 57 14.12 37.43 3.71
C ASP A 57 13.99 36.40 2.56
N VAL A 58 13.89 36.85 1.30
CA VAL A 58 13.92 35.97 0.12
C VAL A 58 15.27 35.24 0.04
N PRO A 59 15.31 33.90 0.08
CA PRO A 59 16.56 33.16 0.02
C PRO A 59 17.27 33.26 -1.34
N ASP A 60 18.60 33.18 -1.33
CA ASP A 60 19.44 33.21 -2.54
C ASP A 60 19.37 31.92 -3.39
N TRP A 61 18.90 30.82 -2.80
CA TRP A 61 18.71 29.55 -3.48
C TRP A 61 17.33 29.48 -4.17
N PRO A 62 17.20 28.72 -5.26
CA PRO A 62 15.96 28.68 -6.04
C PRO A 62 14.85 27.94 -5.28
N LEU A 63 13.73 28.61 -5.03
CA LEU A 63 12.56 28.04 -4.33
C LEU A 63 11.98 26.80 -5.04
N THR A 64 12.30 26.59 -6.32
CA THR A 64 11.95 25.38 -7.08
C THR A 64 12.52 24.09 -6.46
N GLN A 65 13.55 24.17 -5.60
CA GLN A 65 14.06 23.01 -4.86
C GLN A 65 13.06 22.46 -3.84
N LEU A 66 12.08 23.25 -3.40
CA LEU A 66 11.01 22.81 -2.50
C LEU A 66 9.86 22.12 -3.25
N GLU A 67 9.94 22.04 -4.57
CA GLU A 67 8.95 21.32 -5.35
C GLU A 67 9.12 19.81 -5.24
N LYS A 68 8.04 19.10 -5.56
CA LYS A 68 8.09 17.65 -5.65
C LYS A 68 9.12 17.26 -6.72
N PRO A 69 9.93 16.21 -6.48
CA PRO A 69 10.83 15.68 -7.50
C PRO A 69 10.08 15.36 -8.79
N ARG A 70 10.77 15.46 -9.93
CA ARG A 70 10.19 15.13 -11.23
C ARG A 70 10.02 13.62 -11.37
N VAL A 71 8.84 13.15 -11.00
CA VAL A 71 8.46 11.73 -11.13
C VAL A 71 8.44 11.30 -12.60
N ASP A 72 8.18 12.22 -13.52
CA ASP A 72 8.11 11.94 -14.96
C ASP A 72 9.42 11.37 -15.51
N TRP A 73 10.57 11.91 -15.07
CA TRP A 73 11.89 11.41 -15.47
C TRP A 73 12.12 9.96 -15.02
N ILE A 74 11.66 9.64 -13.81
CA ILE A 74 11.74 8.28 -13.29
C ILE A 74 10.90 7.37 -14.18
N VAL A 75 9.66 7.76 -14.49
CA VAL A 75 8.76 6.99 -15.38
C VAL A 75 9.32 6.82 -16.79
N GLU A 76 9.98 7.83 -17.35
CA GLU A 76 10.67 7.80 -18.65
C GLU A 76 11.85 6.81 -18.66
N ASP A 77 12.70 6.85 -17.63
CA ASP A 77 13.84 5.94 -17.47
C ASP A 77 13.40 4.48 -17.21
N GLY A 78 12.16 4.28 -16.74
CA GLY A 78 11.54 2.96 -16.57
C GLY A 78 12.10 2.13 -15.41
N SER A 79 13.14 2.60 -14.72
CA SER A 79 13.77 1.96 -13.57
C SER A 79 14.39 3.00 -12.63
N TYR A 80 14.65 2.62 -11.38
CA TYR A 80 15.29 3.46 -10.39
C TYR A 80 16.30 2.65 -9.57
N THR A 81 17.44 3.25 -9.23
CA THR A 81 18.49 2.57 -8.46
C THR A 81 18.37 2.86 -6.98
N VAL A 82 18.43 1.81 -6.16
CA VAL A 82 18.42 1.89 -4.71
C VAL A 82 19.53 1.00 -4.16
N PHE A 83 20.46 1.59 -3.41
CA PHE A 83 21.57 0.88 -2.76
C PHE A 83 22.42 -0.02 -3.69
N GLY A 84 22.56 0.38 -4.96
CA GLY A 84 23.32 -0.38 -5.97
C GLY A 84 22.48 -1.34 -6.80
N ASP A 85 21.23 -1.59 -6.42
CA ASP A 85 20.31 -2.43 -7.18
C ASP A 85 19.39 -1.58 -8.05
N THR A 86 19.18 -1.99 -9.30
CA THR A 86 18.28 -1.30 -10.24
C THR A 86 16.92 -1.99 -10.26
N TRP A 87 15.88 -1.23 -9.89
CA TRP A 87 14.51 -1.70 -9.76
C TRP A 87 13.66 -1.18 -10.92
N PRO A 88 12.96 -2.04 -11.67
CA PRO A 88 12.04 -1.60 -12.71
C PRO A 88 10.77 -0.99 -12.09
N ILE A 89 10.23 0.06 -12.71
CA ILE A 89 8.99 0.72 -12.24
C ILE A 89 7.77 -0.15 -12.49
N LYS A 90 7.76 -0.86 -13.61
CA LYS A 90 6.77 -1.88 -13.90
C LYS A 90 7.36 -3.22 -13.51
N GLU A 91 7.01 -3.67 -12.31
CA GLU A 91 7.33 -5.02 -11.86
C GLU A 91 6.65 -6.03 -12.79
N LYS A 92 7.44 -6.59 -13.71
CA LYS A 92 7.08 -7.81 -14.44
C LYS A 92 7.88 -8.93 -13.83
N ILE A 93 7.18 -9.98 -13.40
CA ILE A 93 7.84 -11.23 -13.03
C ILE A 93 8.36 -11.80 -14.36
N PRO A 94 9.68 -11.94 -14.54
CA PRO A 94 10.22 -12.53 -15.76
C PRO A 94 9.71 -13.96 -15.89
N SER A 95 9.36 -14.37 -17.10
CA SER A 95 9.00 -15.77 -17.34
C SER A 95 10.22 -16.67 -17.15
N LEU A 96 9.99 -17.93 -16.79
CA LEU A 96 11.10 -18.87 -16.57
C LEU A 96 11.96 -19.04 -17.82
N GLY A 97 11.37 -18.96 -19.02
CA GLY A 97 12.10 -18.98 -20.29
C GLY A 97 12.97 -17.73 -20.54
N GLU A 98 12.51 -16.53 -20.13
CA GLU A 98 13.27 -15.28 -20.22
C GLU A 98 14.46 -15.25 -19.25
N GLU A 99 14.34 -15.94 -18.11
CA GLU A 99 15.42 -16.12 -17.12
C GLU A 99 16.44 -17.19 -17.54
N GLY A 100 16.28 -17.79 -18.73
CA GLY A 100 17.14 -18.86 -19.24
C GLY A 100 16.87 -20.23 -18.61
N GLY A 101 15.75 -20.38 -17.89
CA GLY A 101 15.33 -21.62 -17.26
C GLY A 101 14.61 -22.57 -18.21
N HIS A 102 14.70 -23.87 -17.93
CA HIS A 102 13.95 -24.89 -18.65
C HIS A 102 12.51 -24.95 -18.15
N GLN A 103 11.59 -24.31 -18.87
CA GLN A 103 10.19 -24.34 -18.50
C GLN A 103 9.54 -25.69 -18.86
N LEU A 104 8.95 -26.34 -17.87
CA LEU A 104 8.34 -27.67 -17.95
C LEU A 104 6.81 -27.63 -17.97
N TYR A 105 6.20 -26.45 -17.87
CA TYR A 105 4.75 -26.25 -17.89
C TYR A 105 4.33 -25.29 -19.02
N PRO A 106 3.09 -25.41 -19.54
CA PRO A 106 2.62 -24.56 -20.65
C PRO A 106 2.61 -23.06 -20.29
N ASP A 107 3.07 -22.23 -21.23
CA ASP A 107 3.01 -20.77 -21.11
C ASP A 107 1.58 -20.24 -21.05
N ASP A 108 0.68 -20.88 -21.82
CA ASP A 108 -0.71 -20.44 -21.95
C ASP A 108 -1.44 -20.51 -20.60
N PRO A 109 -1.94 -19.38 -20.07
CA PRO A 109 -2.68 -19.33 -18.82
C PRO A 109 -4.07 -19.95 -18.91
N THR A 110 -4.58 -20.26 -20.11
CA THR A 110 -5.89 -20.90 -20.30
C THR A 110 -5.87 -22.41 -20.07
N ILE A 111 -4.67 -23.01 -20.09
CA ILE A 111 -4.48 -24.45 -19.93
C ILE A 111 -4.37 -24.80 -18.44
N ASP A 112 -5.03 -25.88 -18.01
CA ASP A 112 -4.87 -26.38 -16.63
C ASP A 112 -3.45 -26.90 -16.39
N ARG A 113 -2.68 -26.15 -15.60
CA ARG A 113 -1.29 -26.46 -15.25
C ARG A 113 -1.16 -27.52 -14.14
N ARG A 114 -2.23 -27.80 -13.37
CA ARG A 114 -2.22 -28.75 -12.23
C ARG A 114 -1.65 -30.13 -12.57
N PRO A 115 -2.06 -30.82 -13.66
CA PRO A 115 -1.52 -32.16 -13.96
C PRO A 115 0.00 -32.13 -14.21
N VAL A 116 0.50 -31.09 -14.86
CA VAL A 116 1.93 -30.92 -15.14
C VAL A 116 2.71 -30.62 -13.87
N LEU A 117 2.20 -29.73 -13.01
CA LEU A 117 2.83 -29.44 -11.70
C LEU A 117 2.87 -30.66 -10.78
N ILE A 118 1.82 -31.48 -10.78
CA ILE A 118 1.81 -32.76 -10.07
C ILE A 118 2.86 -33.72 -10.66
N SER A 119 3.03 -33.74 -11.98
CA SER A 119 4.08 -34.53 -12.63
C SER A 119 5.48 -34.04 -12.23
N ILE A 120 5.72 -32.73 -12.22
CA ILE A 120 6.99 -32.12 -11.78
C ILE A 120 7.27 -32.49 -10.33
N LEU A 121 6.28 -32.41 -9.44
CA LEU A 121 6.42 -32.81 -8.04
C LEU A 121 6.77 -34.31 -7.89
N LYS A 122 6.10 -35.18 -8.65
CA LYS A 122 6.42 -36.62 -8.67
C LYS A 122 7.84 -36.86 -9.16
N SER A 123 8.25 -36.20 -10.24
CA SER A 123 9.64 -36.26 -10.73
C SER A 123 10.62 -35.76 -9.69
N MET A 124 10.31 -34.68 -8.96
CA MET A 124 11.15 -34.15 -7.89
C MET A 124 11.37 -35.18 -6.77
N LEU A 125 10.31 -35.87 -6.35
CA LEU A 125 10.40 -36.95 -5.35
C LEU A 125 11.24 -38.13 -5.85
N VAL A 126 11.08 -38.52 -7.11
CA VAL A 126 11.88 -39.60 -7.72
C VAL A 126 13.35 -39.19 -7.79
N THR A 127 13.67 -37.99 -8.28
CA THR A 127 15.04 -37.47 -8.36
C THR A 127 15.67 -37.35 -6.98
N TYR A 128 14.93 -36.91 -5.97
CA TYR A 128 15.41 -36.88 -4.59
C TYR A 128 15.73 -38.28 -4.05
N SER A 129 14.89 -39.28 -4.35
CA SER A 129 15.19 -40.66 -3.97
C SER A 129 16.43 -41.20 -4.70
N GLY A 130 16.64 -40.80 -5.95
CA GLY A 130 17.84 -41.09 -6.74
C GLY A 130 19.09 -40.44 -6.15
N LEU A 131 18.99 -39.18 -5.72
CA LEU A 131 20.04 -38.46 -5.03
C LEU A 131 20.47 -39.21 -3.77
N ILE A 132 19.52 -39.57 -2.88
CA ILE A 132 19.81 -40.31 -1.65
C ILE A 132 20.53 -41.64 -1.97
N LYS A 133 20.08 -42.38 -2.99
CA LYS A 133 20.74 -43.61 -3.42
C LYS A 133 22.16 -43.36 -3.92
N SER A 134 22.38 -42.30 -4.71
CA SER A 134 23.71 -41.94 -5.23
C SER A 134 24.68 -41.48 -4.13
N LEU A 135 24.18 -40.87 -3.06
CA LEU A 135 24.98 -40.47 -1.90
C LEU A 135 25.37 -41.66 -1.01
N LEU A 136 24.56 -42.72 -1.01
CA LEU A 136 24.86 -43.97 -0.32
C LEU A 136 25.76 -44.91 -1.15
N ALA A 137 26.00 -44.59 -2.42
CA ALA A 137 26.90 -45.35 -3.27
C ALA A 137 28.36 -45.13 -2.82
N PRO A 138 29.26 -46.10 -3.08
CA PRO A 138 30.68 -45.93 -2.78
C PRO A 138 31.24 -44.69 -3.48
N PRO A 139 32.23 -44.01 -2.88
CA PRO A 139 32.78 -42.78 -3.44
C PRO A 139 33.33 -43.02 -4.86
N PRO A 140 33.12 -42.07 -5.78
CA PRO A 140 33.58 -42.19 -7.16
C PRO A 140 35.10 -42.34 -7.20
N ASN A 141 35.60 -43.05 -8.23
CA ASN A 141 37.02 -43.26 -8.43
C ASN A 141 37.73 -41.90 -8.59
N PRO A 142 38.78 -41.59 -7.81
CA PRO A 142 39.50 -40.31 -7.93
C PRO A 142 40.12 -40.06 -9.30
N TYR A 143 40.22 -41.08 -10.16
CA TYR A 143 40.72 -40.97 -11.54
C TYR A 143 39.61 -40.90 -12.60
N SER A 144 38.33 -41.01 -12.25
CA SER A 144 37.24 -40.88 -13.22
C SER A 144 37.02 -39.41 -13.59
N THR A 145 36.96 -39.11 -14.88
CA THR A 145 36.63 -37.77 -15.40
C THR A 145 35.12 -37.50 -15.43
N ASP A 146 34.29 -38.53 -15.29
CA ASP A 146 32.84 -38.39 -15.31
C ASP A 146 32.32 -37.73 -14.02
N PRO A 147 31.41 -36.74 -14.13
CA PRO A 147 30.83 -36.11 -12.96
C PRO A 147 30.04 -37.14 -12.14
N PRO A 148 30.11 -37.09 -10.79
CA PRO A 148 29.34 -37.98 -9.94
C PRO A 148 27.84 -37.87 -10.21
N GLU A 149 27.12 -38.99 -10.11
CA GLU A 149 25.69 -39.05 -10.43
C GLU A 149 24.85 -38.07 -9.59
N TRP A 150 25.25 -37.82 -8.35
CA TRP A 150 24.57 -36.88 -7.45
C TRP A 150 24.53 -35.45 -8.00
N VAL A 151 25.55 -35.04 -8.78
CA VAL A 151 25.61 -33.69 -9.39
C VAL A 151 24.44 -33.48 -10.33
N ARG A 152 24.19 -34.48 -11.20
CA ARG A 152 23.06 -34.48 -12.13
C ARG A 152 21.72 -34.44 -11.39
N HIS A 153 21.59 -35.20 -10.30
CA HIS A 153 20.36 -35.18 -9.48
C HIS A 153 20.11 -33.80 -8.86
N VAL A 154 21.16 -33.11 -8.39
CA VAL A 154 21.07 -31.74 -7.85
C VAL A 154 20.65 -30.75 -8.92
N GLU A 155 21.25 -30.81 -10.12
CA GLU A 155 20.87 -29.95 -11.25
C GLU A 155 19.39 -30.10 -11.60
N TRP A 156 18.90 -31.34 -11.72
CA TRP A 156 17.48 -31.58 -11.97
C TRP A 156 16.59 -31.08 -10.84
N LEU A 157 16.98 -31.25 -9.57
CA LEU A 157 16.23 -30.72 -8.43
C LEU A 157 16.15 -29.20 -8.46
N THR A 158 17.22 -28.51 -8.87
CA THR A 158 17.22 -27.05 -9.05
C THR A 158 16.21 -26.64 -10.13
N ILE A 159 16.26 -27.28 -11.30
CA ILE A 159 15.33 -27.00 -12.41
C ILE A 159 13.87 -27.25 -11.98
N LEU A 160 13.59 -28.40 -11.35
CA LEU A 160 12.23 -28.75 -10.91
C LEU A 160 11.71 -27.76 -9.85
N SER A 161 12.58 -27.32 -8.93
CA SER A 161 12.24 -26.34 -7.89
C SER A 161 11.94 -24.95 -8.47
N GLN A 162 12.77 -24.49 -9.42
CA GLN A 162 12.54 -23.24 -10.15
C GLN A 162 11.20 -23.25 -10.89
N ASN A 163 10.86 -24.38 -11.53
CA ASN A 163 9.58 -24.56 -12.22
C ASN A 163 8.37 -24.46 -11.27
N ILE A 164 8.42 -25.12 -10.11
CA ILE A 164 7.35 -25.04 -9.11
C ILE A 164 7.23 -23.60 -8.58
N MET A 165 8.35 -22.95 -8.28
CA MET A 165 8.37 -21.59 -7.76
C MET A 165 7.81 -20.58 -8.77
N SER A 166 8.24 -20.65 -10.03
CA SER A 166 7.75 -19.80 -11.10
C SER A 166 6.25 -20.01 -11.33
N ALA A 167 5.78 -21.26 -11.42
CA ALA A 167 4.36 -21.55 -11.57
C ALA A 167 3.51 -21.06 -10.39
N ALA A 168 4.04 -21.08 -9.16
CA ALA A 168 3.37 -20.51 -8.00
C ALA A 168 3.32 -18.97 -8.06
N ASN A 169 4.40 -18.34 -8.55
CA ASN A 169 4.45 -16.89 -8.76
C ASN A 169 3.41 -16.42 -9.79
N ASP A 170 3.23 -17.17 -10.88
CA ASP A 170 2.20 -16.92 -11.91
C ASP A 170 0.77 -16.95 -11.34
N LEU A 171 0.53 -17.69 -10.26
CA LEU A 171 -0.79 -17.81 -9.65
C LEU A 171 -1.11 -16.64 -8.69
N ARG A 172 -0.12 -15.85 -8.26
CA ARG A 172 -0.31 -14.76 -7.28
C ARG A 172 -1.36 -13.72 -7.70
N PRO A 173 -1.44 -13.26 -8.97
CA PRO A 173 -2.47 -12.32 -9.39
C PRO A 173 -3.88 -12.89 -9.30
N VAL A 174 -4.04 -14.18 -9.63
CA VAL A 174 -5.34 -14.87 -9.52
C VAL A 174 -5.73 -15.03 -8.05
N GLN A 175 -4.78 -15.44 -7.20
CA GLN A 175 -4.98 -15.54 -5.76
C GLN A 175 -5.39 -14.19 -5.15
N ALA A 176 -4.74 -13.09 -5.55
CA ALA A 176 -5.09 -11.75 -5.07
C ALA A 176 -6.54 -11.36 -5.42
N ARG A 177 -7.00 -11.70 -6.63
CA ARG A 177 -8.39 -11.46 -7.07
C ARG A 177 -9.39 -12.27 -6.24
N VAL A 178 -9.13 -13.57 -6.06
CA VAL A 178 -10.00 -14.44 -5.26
C VAL A 178 -10.04 -13.99 -3.79
N ASN A 179 -8.90 -13.57 -3.24
CA ASN A 179 -8.84 -13.02 -1.88
C ASN A 179 -9.64 -11.72 -1.76
N LEU A 180 -9.55 -10.83 -2.75
CA LEU A 180 -10.30 -9.58 -2.79
C LEU A 180 -11.81 -9.84 -2.87
N GLU A 181 -12.23 -10.76 -3.73
CA GLU A 181 -13.63 -11.18 -3.86
C GLU A 181 -14.17 -11.70 -2.52
N ALA A 182 -13.45 -12.64 -1.88
CA ALA A 182 -13.83 -13.16 -0.57
C ALA A 182 -13.90 -12.07 0.52
N MET A 183 -12.98 -11.10 0.48
CA MET A 183 -13.01 -9.95 1.40
C MET A 183 -14.24 -9.08 1.17
N MET A 184 -14.61 -8.81 -0.08
CA MET A 184 -15.77 -8.01 -0.44
C MET A 184 -17.09 -8.71 -0.08
N GLU A 185 -17.19 -10.02 -0.31
CA GLU A 185 -18.32 -10.82 0.12
C GLU A 185 -18.50 -10.77 1.64
N ARG A 186 -17.40 -10.90 2.39
CA ARG A 186 -17.40 -10.76 3.85
C ARG A 186 -17.86 -9.37 4.28
N GLN A 187 -17.40 -8.31 3.62
CA GLN A 187 -17.84 -6.95 3.91
C GLN A 187 -19.34 -6.77 3.65
N LEU A 188 -19.87 -7.30 2.55
CA LEU A 188 -21.30 -7.25 2.25
C LEU A 188 -22.12 -7.98 3.33
N GLU A 189 -21.66 -9.14 3.77
CA GLU A 189 -22.35 -9.90 4.82
C GLU A 189 -22.35 -9.16 6.16
N LEU A 190 -21.22 -8.58 6.56
CA LEU A 190 -21.14 -7.74 7.76
C LEU A 190 -22.10 -6.54 7.69
N ARG A 191 -22.14 -5.83 6.55
CA ARG A 191 -23.06 -4.69 6.38
C ARG A 191 -24.52 -5.11 6.41
N ARG A 192 -24.87 -6.30 5.90
CA ARG A 192 -26.23 -6.84 6.00
C ARG A 192 -26.59 -7.14 7.45
N GLN A 193 -25.70 -7.78 8.20
CA GLN A 193 -25.91 -8.09 9.61
C GLN A 193 -26.07 -6.81 10.44
N GLU A 194 -25.21 -5.82 10.26
CA GLU A 194 -25.31 -4.50 10.88
C GLU A 194 -26.65 -3.82 10.56
N THR A 195 -27.10 -3.90 9.30
CA THR A 195 -28.40 -3.31 8.89
C THR A 195 -29.57 -4.01 9.57
N VAL A 196 -29.53 -5.35 9.70
CA VAL A 196 -30.56 -6.12 10.40
C VAL A 196 -30.58 -5.76 11.89
N GLU A 197 -29.41 -5.64 12.51
CA GLU A 197 -29.28 -5.24 13.92
C GLU A 197 -29.78 -3.81 14.15
N LEU A 198 -29.42 -2.86 13.28
CA LEU A 198 -29.92 -1.49 13.34
C LEU A 198 -31.43 -1.43 13.19
N LYS A 199 -32.00 -2.15 12.22
CA LYS A 199 -33.47 -2.24 12.06
C LYS A 199 -34.15 -2.79 13.31
N LYS A 200 -33.55 -3.82 13.95
CA LYS A 200 -34.06 -4.37 15.21
C LYS A 200 -34.04 -3.33 16.33
N LYS A 201 -32.91 -2.62 16.51
CA LYS A 201 -32.76 -1.55 17.52
C LYS A 201 -33.73 -0.39 17.26
N CYS A 202 -33.88 0.05 16.01
CA CYS A 202 -34.85 1.09 15.64
C CYS A 202 -36.29 0.66 15.95
N SER A 203 -36.68 -0.56 15.60
CA SER A 203 -38.01 -1.10 15.95
C SER A 203 -38.25 -1.11 17.45
N GLU A 204 -37.25 -1.53 18.23
CA GLU A 204 -37.32 -1.53 19.69
C GLU A 204 -37.48 -0.11 20.26
N LEU A 205 -36.69 0.85 19.77
CA LEU A 205 -36.78 2.26 20.16
C LEU A 205 -38.14 2.86 19.80
N SER A 206 -38.64 2.62 18.58
CA SER A 206 -39.96 3.08 18.16
C SER A 206 -41.07 2.51 19.04
N GLN A 207 -41.00 1.23 19.42
CA GLN A 207 -41.94 0.62 20.35
C GLN A 207 -41.86 1.24 21.74
N ARG A 208 -40.65 1.50 22.27
CA ARG A 208 -40.46 2.16 23.57
C ARG A 208 -41.00 3.59 23.56
N LEU A 209 -40.73 4.36 22.50
CA LEU A 209 -41.27 5.71 22.32
C LEU A 209 -42.80 5.72 22.22
N ALA A 210 -43.40 4.76 21.52
CA ALA A 210 -44.85 4.62 21.45
C ALA A 210 -45.47 4.36 22.83
N LYS A 211 -44.85 3.48 23.63
CA LYS A 211 -45.28 3.21 25.02
C LYS A 211 -45.18 4.45 25.91
N LEU A 212 -44.08 5.21 25.81
CA LEU A 212 -43.90 6.46 26.56
C LEU A 212 -44.93 7.52 26.13
N LYS A 213 -45.20 7.65 24.84
CA LYS A 213 -46.22 8.57 24.32
C LYS A 213 -47.62 8.21 24.83
N GLN A 214 -47.97 6.92 24.84
CA GLN A 214 -49.24 6.44 25.42
C GLN A 214 -49.31 6.76 26.92
N ALA A 215 -48.24 6.48 27.68
CA ALA A 215 -48.19 6.79 29.11
C ALA A 215 -48.31 8.31 29.39
N ALA A 216 -47.68 9.15 28.57
CA ALA A 216 -47.78 10.61 28.70
C ALA A 216 -49.18 11.12 28.34
N ALA A 217 -49.82 10.59 27.30
CA ALA A 217 -51.20 10.94 26.94
C ALA A 217 -52.17 10.60 28.09
N SER A 218 -52.01 9.44 28.72
CA SER A 218 -52.80 9.03 29.89
C SER A 218 -52.56 9.89 31.15
N GLN A 219 -51.40 10.56 31.27
CA GLN A 219 -51.14 11.53 32.35
C GLN A 219 -51.74 12.92 32.08
N VAL A 220 -51.88 13.32 30.82
CA VAL A 220 -52.48 14.61 30.43
C VAL A 220 -54.00 14.60 30.60
N GLU A 221 -54.67 13.47 30.38
CA GLU A 221 -56.13 13.35 30.62
C GLU A 221 -56.55 13.43 32.10
N ASN A 222 -55.60 13.32 33.05
CA ASN A 222 -55.87 13.31 34.49
C ASN A 222 -55.53 14.62 35.24
N LYS A 223 -55.31 15.75 34.53
CA LYS A 223 -55.06 17.06 35.16
C LYS A 223 -56.05 18.12 34.65
N PRO A 224 -56.90 18.73 35.52
CA PRO A 224 -57.70 19.87 35.10
C PRO A 224 -56.81 21.10 34.93
N SER A 225 -57.20 21.91 33.95
CA SER A 225 -56.53 23.08 33.39
C SER A 225 -55.96 24.05 34.43
N SER A 226 -54.65 24.27 34.39
CA SER A 226 -54.06 25.56 34.73
C SER A 226 -53.05 25.94 33.65
N SER A 227 -53.38 27.02 32.94
CA SER A 227 -52.60 27.62 31.87
C SER A 227 -51.28 28.17 32.40
N ILE A 228 -50.16 27.58 31.97
CA ILE A 228 -48.83 28.17 32.12
C ILE A 228 -48.30 28.41 30.70
N ASN A 229 -48.23 29.69 30.32
CA ASN A 229 -47.55 30.15 29.12
C ASN A 229 -46.05 29.93 29.29
N ILE A 230 -45.50 28.94 28.58
CA ILE A 230 -44.05 28.78 28.44
C ILE A 230 -43.67 29.30 27.06
N ASN A 231 -42.98 30.43 27.04
CA ASN A 231 -42.37 31.00 25.85
C ASN A 231 -41.18 30.13 25.43
N LEU A 232 -41.40 29.20 24.49
CA LEU A 232 -40.34 28.45 23.83
C LEU A 232 -39.77 29.30 22.70
N GLN A 233 -38.76 30.12 23.01
CA GLN A 233 -37.80 30.56 22.00
C GLN A 233 -37.01 29.33 21.55
N ALA A 234 -37.35 28.81 20.37
CA ALA A 234 -36.56 27.80 19.69
C ALA A 234 -35.22 28.42 19.29
N THR A 235 -34.17 28.14 20.06
CA THR A 235 -32.80 28.30 19.59
C THR A 235 -32.54 27.18 18.59
N SER A 236 -32.80 27.45 17.30
CA SER A 236 -32.33 26.59 16.21
C SER A 236 -30.82 26.77 16.09
N SER A 237 -30.05 26.09 16.94
CA SER A 237 -28.63 25.90 16.69
C SER A 237 -28.51 25.00 15.46
N GLN A 238 -28.24 25.58 14.30
CA GLN A 238 -27.91 24.84 13.09
C GLN A 238 -26.64 24.04 13.38
N VAL A 239 -26.78 22.73 13.51
CA VAL A 239 -25.64 21.82 13.67
C VAL A 239 -24.95 21.70 12.32
N SER A 240 -23.65 22.03 12.26
CA SER A 240 -22.85 21.90 11.05
C SER A 240 -22.54 20.43 10.77
N ILE A 241 -22.35 20.09 9.50
CA ILE A 241 -21.89 18.76 9.07
C ILE A 241 -20.55 18.37 9.74
N ASP A 242 -19.70 19.35 10.05
CA ASP A 242 -18.44 19.11 10.75
C ASP A 242 -18.63 18.67 12.21
N ASP A 243 -19.68 19.13 12.89
CA ASP A 243 -20.00 18.70 14.25
C ASP A 243 -20.46 17.24 14.28
N VAL A 244 -21.22 16.83 13.26
CA VAL A 244 -21.67 15.44 13.09
C VAL A 244 -20.49 14.52 12.80
N ARG A 245 -19.51 14.98 12.00
CA ARG A 245 -18.30 14.23 11.67
C ARG A 245 -17.40 14.01 12.89
N ARG A 246 -17.20 15.04 13.72
CA ARG A 246 -16.43 14.95 14.97
C ARG A 246 -17.07 14.05 16.02
N TRP A 247 -18.40 13.97 16.03
CA TRP A 247 -19.10 13.04 16.92
C TRP A 247 -18.91 11.58 16.48
N ALA A 248 -18.91 11.30 15.17
CA ALA A 248 -18.72 9.96 14.64
C ALA A 248 -17.30 9.40 14.81
N GLU A 249 -16.29 10.27 14.87
CA GLU A 249 -14.89 9.85 15.10
C GLU A 249 -14.57 9.55 16.57
N ASN A 250 -15.43 9.98 17.51
CA ASN A 250 -15.23 9.83 18.95
C ASN A 250 -16.19 8.80 19.60
N ALA A 251 -16.94 8.04 18.81
CA ALA A 251 -17.87 6.99 19.25
C ALA A 251 -17.38 5.62 18.81
#